data_AF-A0A822CJK7-F1
#
_entry.id   AF-A0A822CJK7-F1
#
_cell.length_a   1.000
_cell.length_b   1.000
_cell.length_c   1.000
_cell.angle_alpha   90.00
_cell.angle_beta   90.00
_cell.angle_gamma   90.00
#
_symmetry.space_group_name_H-M   'P 1'
#
loop_
_entity.id
_entity.type
_entity.pdbx_description
1 polymer ?
#
loop_
_entity_poly.entity_id
_entity_poly.type
_entity_poly.pdbx_seq_one_letter_code
_entity_poly.pdbx_strand_id
1 'polypeptide(L)' 'ALPQKLRVEIAIHVHLAALKRVPIFAEAQPGLLVELVTRLKLQIFSPGDYVCRKGDIGKEMYIIKRGRLSVV' A
#
# COMPACT_ATOMS: atom_id res chain seq x y z
N ALA A 1 -7.60 12.26 -21.15
CA ALA A 1 -7.09 11.78 -19.83
C ALA A 1 -8.28 11.59 -18.88
N LEU A 2 -8.20 10.65 -17.94
CA LEU A 2 -9.29 10.38 -16.99
C LEU A 2 -9.41 11.50 -15.92
N PRO A 3 -10.62 12.02 -15.63
CA PRO A 3 -10.85 13.02 -14.58
C PRO A 3 -10.36 12.57 -13.19
N GLN A 4 -9.87 13.51 -12.38
CA GLN A 4 -9.28 13.23 -11.07
C GLN A 4 -10.24 12.48 -10.13
N LYS A 5 -11.52 12.87 -10.08
CA LYS A 5 -12.53 12.20 -9.25
C LYS A 5 -12.68 10.71 -9.60
N LEU A 6 -12.73 10.40 -10.89
CA LEU A 6 -12.85 9.02 -11.37
C LEU A 6 -11.58 8.20 -11.10
N ARG A 7 -10.39 8.82 -11.17
CA ARG A 7 -9.14 8.14 -10.78
C ARG A 7 -9.14 7.75 -9.30
N VAL A 8 -9.66 8.61 -8.43
CA VAL A 8 -9.77 8.36 -6.99
C VAL A 8 -10.78 7.24 -6.72
N GLU A 9 -11.95 7.27 -7.34
CA GLU A 9 -12.94 6.19 -7.19
C GLU A 9 -12.40 4.83 -7.62
N ILE A 10 -11.71 4.76 -8.76
CA ILE A 10 -11.08 3.52 -9.23
C ILE A 10 -10.03 3.04 -8.22
N ALA A 11 -9.16 3.94 -7.73
CA ALA A 11 -8.15 3.58 -6.75
C ALA A 11 -8.78 3.02 -5.47
N ILE A 12 -9.83 3.67 -4.94
CA ILE A 12 -10.60 3.20 -3.78
C ILE A 12 -11.15 1.81 -4.07
N HIS A 13 -11.85 1.62 -5.18
CA HIS A 13 -12.46 0.34 -5.50
C HIS A 13 -11.43 -0.79 -5.62
N VAL A 14 -10.26 -0.53 -6.21
CA VAL A 14 -9.21 -1.53 -6.43
C VAL A 14 -8.41 -1.86 -5.16
N HIS A 15 -8.12 -0.86 -4.31
CA HIS A 15 -7.16 -1.02 -3.22
C HIS A 15 -7.81 -1.13 -1.83
N LEU A 16 -9.05 -0.68 -1.64
CA LEU A 16 -9.70 -0.67 -0.33
C LEU A 16 -9.83 -2.08 0.26
N ALA A 17 -10.13 -3.08 -0.57
CA ALA A 17 -10.22 -4.47 -0.14
C ALA A 17 -8.87 -5.02 0.36
N ALA A 18 -7.75 -4.58 -0.21
CA ALA A 18 -6.42 -4.98 0.26
C ALA A 18 -6.10 -4.38 1.62
N LEU A 19 -6.38 -3.09 1.82
CA LEU A 19 -6.17 -2.40 3.10
C LEU A 19 -7.01 -2.99 4.23
N LYS A 20 -8.28 -3.31 3.98
CA LYS A 20 -9.17 -3.93 4.97
C LYS A 20 -8.69 -5.30 5.47
N ARG A 21 -7.83 -5.99 4.71
CA ARG A 21 -7.24 -7.28 5.11
C ARG A 21 -5.98 -7.14 5.95
N VAL A 22 -5.42 -5.93 6.05
CA VAL A 22 -4.24 -5.67 6.88
C VAL A 22 -4.72 -5.43 8.32
N PRO A 23 -4.32 -6.27 9.30
CA PRO A 23 -4.88 -6.21 10.66
C PRO A 23 -4.72 -4.84 11.34
N ILE A 24 -3.63 -4.12 11.08
CA ILE A 24 -3.38 -2.79 11.66
C ILE A 24 -4.43 -1.74 11.24
N PHE A 25 -5.17 -1.98 10.15
CA PHE A 25 -6.22 -1.10 9.65
C PHE A 25 -7.63 -1.67 9.83
N ALA A 26 -7.80 -2.77 10.57
CA ALA A 26 -9.10 -3.44 10.73
C ALA A 26 -10.16 -2.53 11.37
N GLU A 27 -9.77 -1.71 12.34
CA GLU A 27 -10.65 -0.78 13.06
C GLU A 27 -10.52 0.68 12.55
N ALA A 28 -9.82 0.89 11.43
CA ALA A 28 -9.64 2.22 10.87
C ALA A 28 -10.97 2.77 10.32
N GLN A 29 -11.21 4.05 10.58
CA GLN A 29 -12.37 4.74 10.02
C GLN A 29 -12.34 4.74 8.48
N PRO A 30 -13.50 4.68 7.79
CA PRO A 30 -13.56 4.67 6.33
C PRO A 30 -12.82 5.83 5.67
N GLY A 31 -12.87 7.03 6.26
CA GLY A 31 -12.17 8.21 5.75
C GLY A 31 -10.65 8.05 5.74
N LEU A 32 -10.08 7.46 6.80
CA LEU A 32 -8.65 7.16 6.87
C LEU A 32 -8.24 6.14 5.82
N LEU A 33 -9.05 5.09 5.63
CA LEU A 33 -8.78 4.09 4.58
C LEU A 33 -8.78 4.71 3.19
N VAL A 34 -9.72 5.61 2.89
CA VAL A 34 -9.76 6.34 1.62
C VAL A 34 -8.50 7.19 1.46
N GLU A 35 -8.09 7.93 2.49
CA GLU A 35 -6.87 8.73 2.43
C GLU A 35 -5.62 7.88 2.20
N LEU A 36 -5.50 6.73 2.90
CA LEU A 36 -4.42 5.78 2.70
C LEU A 36 -4.38 5.28 1.26
N VAL A 37 -5.53 4.89 0.68
CA VAL A 37 -5.60 4.45 -0.72
C VAL A 37 -5.04 5.53 -1.66
N THR A 38 -5.37 6.80 -1.44
CA THR A 38 -4.86 7.88 -2.31
C THR A 38 -3.35 8.08 -2.22
N ARG A 39 -2.72 7.64 -1.14
CA ARG A 39 -1.26 7.72 -0.92
C ARG A 39 -0.52 6.45 -1.32
N LEU A 40 -1.22 5.34 -1.59
CA LEU A 40 -0.60 4.09 -2.02
C LEU A 40 0.11 4.26 -3.37
N LYS A 41 1.34 3.76 -3.43
CA LYS A 41 2.14 3.67 -4.65
C LYS A 41 2.51 2.22 -4.89
N LEU A 42 2.28 1.73 -6.12
CA LEU A 42 2.73 0.40 -6.52
C LEU A 42 4.24 0.42 -6.69
N GLN A 43 4.93 -0.48 -5.99
CA GLN A 43 6.35 -0.77 -6.19
C GLN A 43 6.51 -2.27 -6.50
N ILE A 44 7.39 -2.57 -7.45
CA ILE A 44 7.68 -3.93 -7.91
C ILE A 44 9.15 -4.20 -7.63
N PHE A 45 9.44 -5.33 -6.99
CA PHE A 45 10.78 -5.78 -6.65
C PHE A 45 11.01 -7.14 -7.30
N SER A 46 12.21 -7.34 -7.85
CA SER A 46 12.66 -8.60 -8.44
C SER A 46 13.20 -9.54 -7.36
N PRO A 47 13.29 -10.86 -7.63
CA PRO A 47 13.95 -11.79 -6.72
C PRO A 47 15.39 -11.35 -6.42
N GLY A 48 15.71 -11.21 -5.13
CA GLY A 48 17.03 -10.75 -4.65
C GLY A 48 17.13 -9.26 -4.33
N ASP A 49 16.13 -8.45 -4.71
CA ASP A 49 16.11 -7.03 -4.36
C ASP A 49 15.85 -6.84 -2.86
N TYR A 50 16.55 -5.85 -2.28
CA TYR A 50 16.29 -5.40 -0.92
C TYR A 50 15.26 -4.28 -0.92
N VAL A 51 14.19 -4.44 -0.14
CA VAL A 51 13.17 -3.39 0.05
C VAL A 51 13.70 -2.27 0.95
N CYS A 52 14.36 -2.63 2.04
CA CYS A 52 15.06 -1.71 2.94
C CYS A 52 16.22 -2.43 3.64
N ARG A 53 17.16 -1.68 4.21
CA ARG A 53 18.34 -2.23 4.90
C ARG A 53 18.39 -1.76 6.34
N LYS A 54 19.03 -2.58 7.19
CA LYS A 54 19.29 -2.20 8.58
C LYS A 54 20.13 -0.93 8.62
N GLY A 55 19.67 0.04 9.41
CA GLY A 55 20.31 1.36 9.54
C GLY A 55 19.70 2.43 8.65
N ASP A 56 18.82 2.08 7.70
CA ASP A 56 18.08 3.07 6.92
C ASP A 56 17.08 3.82 7.79
N ILE A 57 16.91 5.11 7.51
CA ILE A 57 15.84 5.91 8.12
C ILE A 57 14.51 5.48 7.50
N GLY A 58 13.63 4.89 8.32
CA GLY A 58 12.28 4.51 7.90
C GLY A 58 11.41 5.74 7.61
N LYS A 59 11.17 6.02 6.33
CA LYS A 59 10.29 7.13 5.88
C LYS A 59 8.96 6.66 5.31
N GLU A 60 8.82 5.37 5.06
CA GLU A 60 7.67 4.76 4.38
C GLU A 60 7.35 3.41 5.04
N MET A 61 6.11 2.94 4.84
CA MET A 61 5.70 1.58 5.19
C MET A 61 5.20 0.85 3.95
N TYR A 62 5.32 -0.47 3.95
CA TYR A 62 4.98 -1.31 2.80
C TYR A 62 3.90 -2.33 3.16
N ILE A 63 3.06 -2.64 2.18
CA ILE A 63 2.02 -3.67 2.27
C ILE A 63 2.23 -4.65 1.12
N ILE A 64 2.44 -5.92 1.45
CA ILE A 64 2.67 -6.96 0.44
C ILE A 64 1.34 -7.28 -0.24
N LYS A 65 1.16 -6.85 -1.50
CA LYS A 65 -0.01 -7.20 -2.32
C LYS A 65 0.08 -8.63 -2.88
N ARG A 66 1.27 -9.04 -3.33
CA ARG A 66 1.55 -10.36 -3.90
C ARG A 66 3.04 -10.67 -3.75
N GLY A 67 3.37 -11.93 -3.47
CA GLY A 67 4.74 -12.39 -3.30
C GLY A 67 5.06 -12.73 -1.84
N ARG A 68 6.35 -12.93 -1.54
CA ARG A 68 6.86 -13.20 -0.20
C ARG A 68 8.15 -12.41 -0.01
N LEU A 69 8.41 -12.03 1.23
CA LEU A 69 9.64 -11.39 1.65
C LEU A 69 10.28 -12.26 2.73
N SER A 70 11.61 -12.23 2.81
CA SER A 70 12.37 -12.77 3.92
C SER A 70 13.10 -11.62 4.60
N VAL A 71 13.11 -11.64 5.93
CA VAL A 71 13.99 -10.77 6.72
C VAL A 71 15.27 -11.56 6.95
N VAL A 72 16.42 -10.96 6.63
CA VAL A 72 17.75 -11.57 6.69
C VAL A 72 18.73 -10.69 7.45
#